data_AF-A0A1V5AQ33-F1
#
_entry.id   AF-A0A1V5AQ33-F1
#
_cell.length_a   1.000
_cell.length_b   1.000
_cell.length_c   1.000
_cell.angle_alpha   90.00
_cell.angle_beta   90.00
_cell.angle_gamma   90.00
#
_symmetry.space_group_name_H-M   'P 1'
#
loop_
_entity.id
_entity.type
_entity.pdbx_description
1 polymer ?
#
loop_
_entity_poly.entity_id
_entity_poly.type
_entity_poly.pdbx_seq_one_letter_code
_entity_poly.pdbx_strand_id
1 'polypeptide(L)'
;MTKKIIVLTVLMALLCTVVDARMPQKGDNVRILAGSGTTEMRYEGTVNDIGNGFICINATEAIEVKDGTTYLEEGDNQIEICIGIGYITMLRVLTPKS
;
A
#
# COMPACT_ATOMS: atom_id res chain seq x y z
N MET A 1 -27.42 36.57 -9.56
CA MET A 1 -26.02 36.25 -9.95
C MET A 1 -25.26 35.53 -8.84
N THR A 2 -25.33 36.02 -7.60
CA THR A 2 -24.68 35.49 -6.39
C THR A 2 -24.89 33.99 -6.14
N LYS A 3 -26.10 33.44 -6.37
CA LYS A 3 -26.36 32.00 -6.21
C LYS A 3 -25.51 31.10 -7.12
N LYS A 4 -25.20 31.55 -8.34
CA LYS A 4 -24.38 30.76 -9.29
C LYS A 4 -22.91 30.70 -8.88
N ILE A 5 -22.40 31.77 -8.27
CA ILE A 5 -21.02 31.86 -7.79
C ILE A 5 -20.81 30.92 -6.60
N ILE A 6 -21.76 30.88 -5.66
CA ILE A 6 -21.70 30.01 -4.49
C ILE A 6 -21.69 28.52 -4.89
N VAL A 7 -22.52 28.15 -5.86
CA VAL A 7 -22.54 26.76 -6.35
C VAL A 7 -21.20 26.38 -6.99
N LEU A 8 -20.61 27.29 -7.76
CA LEU A 8 -19.33 27.04 -8.43
C LEU A 8 -18.18 26.84 -7.42
N THR A 9 -18.12 27.67 -6.37
CA THR A 9 -17.07 27.56 -5.34
C THR A 9 -17.20 26.31 -4.50
N VAL A 10 -18.42 25.88 -4.17
CA VAL A 10 -18.67 24.61 -3.48
C VAL A 10 -18.27 23.41 -4.36
N LEU A 11 -18.59 23.46 -5.66
CA LEU A 11 -18.21 22.40 -6.60
C LEU A 11 -16.68 22.29 -6.75
N MET A 12 -15.98 23.42 -6.80
CA MET A 12 -14.52 23.45 -6.88
C MET A 12 -13.86 22.91 -5.62
N ALA A 13 -14.41 23.24 -4.43
CA ALA A 13 -13.91 22.71 -3.16
C ALA A 13 -14.06 21.19 -3.06
N LEU A 14 -15.15 20.63 -3.59
CA LEU A 14 -15.39 19.17 -3.64
C LEU A 14 -14.42 18.44 -4.57
N LEU A 15 -13.99 19.07 -5.66
CA LEU A 15 -13.02 18.50 -6.59
C LEU A 15 -11.58 18.55 -6.05
N CYS A 16 -11.28 19.41 -5.08
CA CYS A 16 -9.97 19.46 -4.42
C CYS A 16 -9.78 18.36 -3.36
N THR A 17 -10.85 17.63 -2.99
CA THR A 17 -10.80 16.59 -1.94
C THR A 17 -10.74 15.15 -2.47
N VAL A 18 -10.53 14.94 -3.78
CA VAL A 18 -10.14 13.61 -4.29
C VAL A 18 -8.71 13.32 -3.86
N VAL A 19 -8.58 12.82 -2.63
CA VAL A 19 -7.36 12.17 -2.16
C VAL A 19 -7.12 10.99 -3.09
N ASP A 20 -6.07 11.12 -3.89
CA ASP A 20 -5.70 10.19 -4.95
C ASP A 20 -5.18 8.88 -4.33
N ALA A 21 -6.09 8.02 -3.89
CA ALA A 21 -5.79 6.64 -3.54
C ALA A 21 -5.57 5.86 -4.85
N ARG A 22 -4.43 6.10 -5.51
CA ARG A 22 -4.07 5.33 -6.70
C ARG A 22 -3.78 3.90 -6.30
N MET A 23 -4.25 2.94 -7.10
CA MET A 23 -3.77 1.57 -6.98
C MET A 23 -2.24 1.55 -7.22
N PRO A 24 -1.50 0.70 -6.49
CA PRO A 24 -0.10 0.51 -6.79
C PRO A 24 0.08 -0.03 -8.20
N GLN A 25 1.20 0.33 -8.80
CA GLN A 25 1.60 -0.08 -10.13
C GLN A 25 2.97 -0.75 -10.05
N LYS A 26 3.33 -1.51 -11.09
CA LYS A 26 4.67 -2.06 -11.25
C LYS A 26 5.72 -0.96 -11.11
N GLY A 27 6.73 -1.19 -10.26
CA GLY A 27 7.78 -0.24 -9.94
C GLY A 27 7.50 0.66 -8.73
N ASP A 28 6.28 0.69 -8.20
CA ASP A 28 6.00 1.41 -6.95
C ASP A 28 6.66 0.70 -5.77
N ASN A 29 7.25 1.47 -4.85
CA ASN A 29 7.64 0.96 -3.55
C ASN A 29 6.40 0.91 -2.65
N VAL A 30 6.13 -0.23 -2.04
CA VAL A 30 4.92 -0.49 -1.26
C VAL A 30 5.25 -1.12 0.08
N ARG A 31 4.38 -0.84 1.04
CA ARG A 31 4.29 -1.55 2.31
C ARG A 31 3.01 -2.35 2.33
N ILE A 32 3.14 -3.66 2.48
CA ILE A 32 2.03 -4.61 2.52
C ILE A 32 1.95 -5.18 3.91
N LEU A 33 0.80 -5.07 4.56
CA LEU A 33 0.45 -5.87 5.73
C LEU A 33 -0.43 -7.01 5.26
N ALA A 34 0.02 -8.24 5.46
CA ALA A 34 -0.67 -9.45 5.08
C ALA A 34 -0.83 -10.35 6.29
N GLY A 35 -2.02 -10.90 6.53
CA GLY A 35 -2.27 -11.70 7.72
C GLY A 35 -3.52 -12.54 7.62
N SER A 36 -3.58 -13.57 8.45
CA SER A 36 -4.77 -14.38 8.65
C SER A 36 -4.86 -14.77 10.12
N GLY A 37 -5.92 -14.34 10.80
CA GLY A 37 -6.10 -14.63 12.23
C GLY A 37 -5.19 -13.79 13.12
N THR A 38 -4.28 -14.44 13.87
CA THR A 38 -3.47 -13.82 14.94
C THR A 38 -2.05 -13.45 14.52
N THR A 39 -1.63 -13.81 13.29
CA THR A 39 -0.29 -13.50 12.77
C THR A 39 -0.41 -12.52 11.62
N GLU A 40 0.31 -11.41 11.72
CA GLU A 40 0.44 -10.42 10.65
C GLU A 40 1.89 -10.36 10.21
N MET A 41 2.12 -10.37 8.90
CA MET A 41 3.42 -10.14 8.30
C MET A 41 3.38 -8.84 7.52
N ARG A 42 4.34 -7.97 7.79
CA ARG A 42 4.55 -6.76 7.03
C ARG A 42 5.74 -6.95 6.10
N TYR A 43 5.53 -6.60 4.84
CA TYR A 43 6.56 -6.59 3.80
C TYR A 43 6.73 -5.18 3.28
N GLU A 44 7.96 -4.79 2.99
CA GLU A 44 8.29 -3.55 2.30
C GLU A 44 9.17 -3.86 1.10
N GLY A 45 8.83 -3.32 -0.06
CA GLY A 45 9.51 -3.68 -1.30
C GLY A 45 8.89 -3.09 -2.55
N THR A 46 9.51 -3.37 -3.70
CA THR A 46 9.07 -2.83 -4.99
C THR A 46 8.13 -3.78 -5.71
N VAL A 47 7.00 -3.28 -6.24
CA VAL A 47 6.05 -4.09 -7.01
C VAL A 47 6.69 -4.56 -8.32
N ASN A 48 6.77 -5.88 -8.50
CA ASN A 48 7.20 -6.50 -9.75
C ASN A 48 6.01 -6.80 -10.67
N ASP A 49 4.88 -7.27 -10.12
CA ASP A 49 3.69 -7.63 -10.91
C ASP A 49 2.40 -7.56 -10.09
N ILE A 50 1.28 -7.33 -10.77
CA ILE A 50 -0.07 -7.35 -10.20
C ILE A 50 -1.00 -8.09 -11.17
N GLY A 51 -1.51 -9.25 -10.74
CA GLY A 51 -2.34 -10.08 -11.60
C GLY A 51 -2.80 -11.35 -10.90
N ASN A 52 -3.81 -12.02 -11.48
CA ASN A 52 -4.31 -13.33 -11.03
C ASN A 52 -4.72 -13.40 -9.54
N GLY A 53 -5.06 -12.26 -8.93
CA GLY A 53 -5.38 -12.20 -7.49
C GLY A 53 -4.17 -12.10 -6.58
N PHE A 54 -2.99 -11.75 -7.10
CA PHE A 54 -1.75 -11.58 -6.35
C PHE A 54 -1.10 -10.22 -6.63
N ILE A 55 -0.33 -9.75 -5.64
CA ILE A 55 0.64 -8.67 -5.79
C ILE A 55 2.02 -9.27 -5.50
N CYS A 56 2.91 -9.23 -6.48
CA CYS A 56 4.27 -9.71 -6.35
C CYS A 56 5.22 -8.53 -6.12
N ILE A 57 6.03 -8.62 -5.07
CA ILE A 57 7.00 -7.60 -4.68
C ILE A 57 8.40 -8.20 -4.52
N ASN A 58 9.42 -7.40 -4.80
CA ASN A 58 10.78 -7.67 -4.36
C ASN A 58 10.93 -7.06 -2.96
N ALA A 59 10.74 -7.87 -1.93
CA ALA A 59 10.80 -7.47 -0.53
C ALA A 59 12.25 -7.26 -0.08
N THR A 60 12.51 -6.13 0.57
CA THR A 60 13.78 -5.81 1.24
C THR A 60 13.70 -5.95 2.75
N GLU A 61 12.49 -5.79 3.31
CA GLU A 61 12.23 -5.94 4.74
C GLU A 61 11.01 -6.82 4.93
N ALA A 62 11.14 -7.83 5.81
CA ALA A 62 10.02 -8.60 6.32
C ALA A 62 9.95 -8.42 7.84
N ILE A 63 8.73 -8.17 8.33
CA ILE A 63 8.44 -7.93 9.73
C ILE A 63 7.34 -8.90 10.13
N GLU A 64 7.67 -9.94 10.89
CA GLU A 64 6.68 -10.84 11.47
C GLU A 64 6.14 -10.23 12.77
N VAL A 65 4.83 -10.07 12.86
CA VAL A 65 4.14 -9.67 14.09
C VAL A 65 3.38 -10.89 14.61
N LYS A 66 3.92 -11.50 15.66
CA LYS A 66 3.33 -12.66 16.34
C LYS A 66 3.06 -12.31 17.80
N ASP A 67 1.81 -12.46 18.22
CA ASP A 67 1.36 -12.16 19.58
C ASP A 67 1.74 -10.74 20.05
N GLY A 68 1.72 -9.76 19.12
CA GLY A 68 2.10 -8.37 19.38
C GLY A 68 3.62 -8.12 19.47
N THR A 69 4.45 -9.15 19.34
CA THR A 69 5.90 -9.03 19.27
C THR A 69 6.34 -8.92 17.82
N THR A 70 7.20 -7.95 17.53
CA THR A 70 7.69 -7.64 16.18
C THR A 70 9.09 -8.22 15.98
N TYR A 71 9.26 -9.08 14.97
CA TYR A 71 10.55 -9.63 14.56
C TYR A 71 10.95 -8.99 13.23
N LEU A 72 12.12 -8.36 13.20
CA LEU A 72 12.70 -7.77 12.00
C LEU A 72 13.64 -8.80 11.37
N GLU A 73 13.34 -9.23 10.15
CA GLU A 73 14.29 -9.97 9.33
C GLU A 73 14.77 -9.03 8.22
N GLU A 74 15.86 -8.31 8.50
CA GLU A 74 16.59 -7.56 7.47
C GLU A 74 17.43 -8.57 6.68
N GLY A 75 17.02 -8.84 5.44
CA GLY A 75 17.81 -9.60 4.50
C GLY A 75 18.62 -8.66 3.63
N ASP A 76 19.94 -8.87 3.53
CA ASP A 76 20.79 -8.16 2.55
C ASP A 76 20.37 -8.45 1.09
N ASN A 77 19.55 -9.49 0.87
CA ASN A 77 19.11 -9.93 -0.45
C ASN A 77 17.61 -9.70 -0.64
N GLN A 78 17.25 -9.05 -1.75
CA GLN A 78 15.85 -8.94 -2.16
C GLN A 78 15.25 -10.31 -2.44
N ILE A 79 14.08 -10.59 -1.87
CA ILE A 79 13.33 -11.83 -2.10
C ILE A 79 12.03 -11.49 -2.84
N GLU A 80 11.74 -12.21 -3.91
CA GLU A 80 10.45 -12.09 -4.60
C GLU A 80 9.37 -12.82 -3.81
N ILE A 81 8.30 -12.11 -3.43
CA ILE A 81 7.18 -12.65 -2.68
C ILE A 81 5.88 -12.24 -3.38
N CYS A 82 5.01 -13.22 -3.64
CA CYS A 82 3.67 -12.98 -4.17
C CYS A 82 2.62 -13.18 -3.09
N ILE A 83 1.87 -12.12 -2.80
CA ILE A 83 0.88 -12.07 -1.73
C ILE A 83 -0.51 -12.07 -2.35
N GLY A 84 -1.34 -13.05 -1.97
CA GLY A 84 -2.73 -13.10 -2.42
C GLY A 84 -3.52 -11.91 -1.87
N ILE A 85 -4.23 -11.18 -2.74
CA ILE A 85 -4.93 -9.94 -2.35
C ILE A 85 -5.96 -10.14 -1.22
N GLY A 86 -6.52 -11.34 -1.09
CA GLY A 86 -7.45 -11.69 -0.01
C GLY A 86 -6.81 -11.76 1.38
N TYR A 87 -5.47 -11.84 1.46
CA TYR A 87 -4.71 -11.84 2.71
C TYR A 87 -4.17 -10.45 3.06
N ILE A 88 -4.29 -9.48 2.15
CA ILE A 88 -3.77 -8.12 2.36
C ILE A 88 -4.77 -7.33 3.20
N THR A 89 -4.37 -6.97 4.41
CA THR A 89 -5.16 -6.14 5.32
C THR A 89 -4.85 -4.65 5.12
N MET A 90 -3.63 -4.32 4.70
CA MET A 90 -3.24 -2.95 4.36
C MET A 90 -2.24 -2.94 3.21
N LEU A 91 -2.43 -1.99 2.29
CA LEU A 91 -1.52 -1.71 1.18
C LEU A 91 -1.27 -0.22 1.14
N ARG A 92 0.00 0.19 1.25
CA ARG A 92 0.40 1.60 1.20
C ARG A 92 1.51 1.78 0.19
N VAL A 93 1.30 2.66 -0.79
CA VAL A 93 2.37 3.15 -1.67
C VAL A 93 3.25 4.10 -0.85
N LEU A 94 4.54 3.83 -0.83
CA LEU A 94 5.53 4.66 -0.15
C LEU A 94 6.04 5.69 -1.14
N THR A 95 5.82 6.97 -0.82
CA THR A 95 6.47 8.05 -1.56
C THR A 95 7.96 8.06 -1.24
N PRO A 96 8.83 8.25 -2.25
CA PRO A 96 10.25 8.45 -1.99
C PRO A 96 10.41 9.66 -1.06
N LYS A 97 11.21 9.51 0.00
CA LYS A 97 11.57 10.65 0.86
C LYS A 97 12.32 11.65 -0.02
N SER A 98 11.72 12.81 -0.26
CA SER A 98 12.35 13.97 -0.90
C SER A 98 13.49 14.50 -0.05
#